data_AF-A0A5B7ITL1-F1
#
_entry.id   AF-A0A5B7ITL1-F1
#
_cell.length_a   1.000
_cell.length_b   1.000
_cell.length_c   1.000
_cell.angle_alpha   90.00
_cell.angle_beta   90.00
_cell.angle_gamma   90.00
#
_symmetry.space_group_name_H-M   'P 1'
#
loop_
_entity.id
_entity.type
_entity.pdbx_description
1 polymer ?
#
loop_
_entity_poly.entity_id
_entity_poly.type
_entity_poly.pdbx_seq_one_letter_code
_entity_poly.pdbx_strand_id
1 'polypeptide(L)'
;MVDKKKSFVIYGMGEKKNPNKFTREHEEREMAKMVIKMVQDSTQEFDQEVEEVVRLGRHTEGGKRPMKVKMRSQVAVEEIMAKKGKFANDVNHKEIWKKKRI
;
A
#
# COMPACT_ATOMS: atom_id res chain seq x y z
N MET A 1 19.61 2.91 5.13
CA MET A 1 19.14 3.11 3.74
C MET A 1 17.78 2.44 3.62
N VAL A 2 16.73 3.14 3.19
CA VAL A 2 15.43 2.46 2.93
C VAL A 2 15.60 1.63 1.67
N ASP A 3 15.55 0.30 1.80
CA ASP A 3 15.53 -0.65 0.69
C ASP A 3 14.35 -0.36 -0.26
N LYS A 4 14.59 0.51 -1.24
CA LYS A 4 13.57 0.95 -2.21
C LYS A 4 13.07 -0.20 -3.11
N LYS A 5 13.83 -1.30 -3.21
CA LYS A 5 13.51 -2.43 -4.09
C LYS A 5 12.26 -3.21 -3.65
N LYS A 6 11.94 -3.19 -2.35
CA LYS A 6 10.83 -3.95 -1.74
C LYS A 6 9.62 -3.08 -1.38
N SER A 7 9.37 -2.00 -2.11
CA SER A 7 8.24 -1.11 -1.79
C SER A 7 7.47 -0.66 -3.02
N PHE A 8 6.17 -0.44 -2.83
CA PHE A 8 5.26 0.14 -3.82
C PHE A 8 4.43 1.26 -3.19
N VAL A 9 3.76 2.05 -4.03
CA VAL A 9 2.95 3.19 -3.61
C VAL A 9 1.52 3.02 -4.11
N ILE A 10 0.56 3.17 -3.21
CA ILE A 10 -0.89 3.18 -3.47
C ILE A 10 -1.36 4.63 -3.46
N TYR A 11 -2.07 5.04 -4.51
CA TYR A 11 -2.69 6.36 -4.63
C TYR A 11 -4.21 6.28 -4.45
N GLY A 12 -4.82 7.42 -4.09
CA GLY A 12 -6.28 7.56 -4.02
C GLY A 12 -6.89 7.27 -2.65
N MET A 13 -6.18 6.57 -1.76
CA MET A 13 -6.64 6.27 -0.41
C MET A 13 -6.79 7.54 0.43
N GLY A 14 -7.97 7.77 1.00
CA GLY A 14 -8.20 8.88 1.93
C GLY A 14 -7.50 8.67 3.27
N GLU A 15 -7.13 9.76 3.94
CA GLU A 15 -6.69 9.74 5.32
C GLU A 15 -7.88 9.83 6.25
N LYS A 16 -7.96 8.89 7.19
CA LYS A 16 -8.99 8.95 8.23
C LYS A 16 -8.70 10.11 9.19
N LYS A 17 -9.76 10.83 9.58
CA LYS A 17 -9.71 11.81 10.67
C LYS A 17 -9.76 11.06 12.00
N ASN A 18 -8.59 10.64 12.48
CA ASN A 18 -8.47 9.98 13.79
C ASN A 18 -7.34 10.67 14.60
N PRO A 19 -7.64 11.28 15.76
CA PRO A 19 -6.64 12.02 16.55
C PRO A 19 -5.62 11.11 17.23
N ASN A 20 -5.93 9.83 17.44
CA ASN A 20 -5.01 8.88 18.05
C ASN A 20 -4.05 8.29 16.98
N LYS A 21 -2.74 8.51 17.20
CA LYS A 21 -1.68 8.10 16.27
C LYS A 21 -1.64 6.57 16.08
N PHE A 22 -1.80 5.79 17.15
CA PHE A 22 -1.71 4.33 17.10
C PHE A 22 -2.85 3.70 16.31
N THR A 23 -4.08 4.16 16.56
CA THR A 23 -5.24 3.69 15.81
C THR A 23 -5.15 4.09 14.35
N ARG A 24 -4.67 5.30 14.05
CA ARG A 24 -4.43 5.75 12.68
C ARG A 24 -3.44 4.84 11.95
N GLU A 25 -2.28 4.56 12.53
CA GLU A 25 -1.28 3.68 11.92
C GLU A 25 -1.82 2.26 11.69
N HIS A 26 -2.63 1.74 12.61
CA HIS A 26 -3.29 0.45 12.46
C HIS A 26 -4.31 0.47 11.29
N GLU A 27 -5.17 1.48 11.22
CA GLU A 27 -6.15 1.63 10.15
C GLU A 27 -5.49 1.77 8.77
N GLU A 28 -4.39 2.51 8.70
CA GLU A 28 -3.55 2.66 7.50
C GLU A 28 -2.97 1.32 7.04
N ARG A 29 -2.51 0.49 7.99
CA ARG A 29 -2.02 -0.85 7.71
C ARG A 29 -3.11 -1.79 7.22
N GLU A 30 -4.29 -1.76 7.84
CA GLU A 30 -5.43 -2.59 7.43
C GLU A 30 -5.95 -2.19 6.05
N MET A 31 -5.93 -0.89 5.73
CA MET A 31 -6.22 -0.40 4.37
C MET A 31 -5.23 -0.96 3.34
N ALA A 32 -3.93 -0.95 3.64
CA ALA A 32 -2.93 -1.54 2.74
C ALA A 32 -3.15 -3.05 2.54
N LYS A 33 -3.43 -3.79 3.62
CA LYS A 33 -3.72 -5.23 3.55
C LYS A 33 -4.97 -5.52 2.74
N MET A 34 -6.03 -4.73 2.87
CA MET A 34 -7.26 -4.90 2.09
C MET A 34 -6.98 -4.76 0.59
N VAL A 35 -6.17 -3.75 0.21
CA VAL A 35 -5.73 -3.57 -1.17
C VAL A 35 -4.98 -4.80 -1.65
N ILE A 36 -3.98 -5.24 -0.89
CA ILE A 36 -3.17 -6.43 -1.22
C ILE A 36 -4.04 -7.70 -1.36
N LYS A 37 -5.01 -7.89 -0.45
CA LYS A 37 -5.91 -9.05 -0.43
C LYS A 37 -6.79 -9.14 -1.68
N MET A 38 -7.11 -8.01 -2.32
CA MET A 38 -7.86 -8.04 -3.60
C MET A 38 -7.05 -8.60 -4.77
N VAL A 39 -5.71 -8.61 -4.66
CA VAL A 39 -4.81 -9.19 -5.67
C VAL A 39 -4.36 -10.59 -5.32
N GLN A 40 -4.49 -10.97 -4.06
CA GLN A 40 -4.29 -12.33 -3.59
C GLN A 40 -5.34 -13.26 -4.21
N ASP A 41 -4.88 -14.17 -5.06
CA ASP A 41 -5.60 -15.41 -5.35
C ASP A 41 -5.35 -16.33 -4.14
N SER A 42 -6.35 -17.13 -3.76
CA SER A 42 -6.52 -17.89 -2.49
C SER A 42 -5.33 -18.72 -1.96
N THR A 43 -4.18 -18.72 -2.62
CA THR A 43 -2.95 -19.45 -2.31
C THR A 43 -1.80 -18.58 -1.75
N GLN A 44 -1.81 -17.25 -1.84
CA GLN A 44 -0.65 -16.40 -1.44
C GLN A 44 -0.96 -15.30 -0.41
N GLU A 45 -0.59 -15.51 0.86
CA GLU A 45 -0.80 -14.54 1.96
C GLU A 45 0.20 -13.38 1.95
N PHE A 46 0.00 -12.42 1.05
CA PHE A 46 0.84 -11.21 0.97
C PHE A 46 0.66 -10.24 2.15
N ASP A 47 -0.42 -10.37 2.92
CA ASP A 47 -0.70 -9.52 4.09
C ASP A 47 0.35 -9.69 5.20
N GLN A 48 0.90 -10.90 5.35
CA GLN A 48 1.99 -11.20 6.28
C GLN A 48 3.34 -10.63 5.82
N GLU A 49 3.48 -10.38 4.52
CA GLU A 49 4.68 -9.81 3.94
C GLU A 49 4.76 -8.29 4.08
N VAL A 50 3.71 -7.63 4.58
CA VAL A 50 3.73 -6.18 4.86
C VAL A 50 4.56 -5.87 6.11
N GLU A 51 5.72 -5.26 5.88
CA GLU A 51 6.65 -4.83 6.93
C GLU A 51 6.25 -3.48 7.52
N GLU A 52 5.97 -2.49 6.66
CA GLU A 52 5.75 -1.10 7.08
C GLU A 52 4.81 -0.37 6.10
N VAL A 53 3.99 0.56 6.61
CA VAL A 53 3.11 1.40 5.80
C VAL A 53 3.27 2.86 6.24
N VAL A 54 3.62 3.74 5.29
CA VAL A 54 3.89 5.16 5.57
C VAL A 54 3.23 6.06 4.52
N ARG A 55 2.55 7.12 4.96
CA ARG A 55 2.02 8.16 4.05
C ARG A 55 3.14 9.12 3.61
N LEU A 56 3.21 9.39 2.30
CA LEU A 56 4.20 10.28 1.71
C LEU A 56 3.71 11.73 1.70
N GLY A 57 4.53 12.67 2.16
CA GLY A 57 4.23 14.12 2.19
C GLY A 57 3.80 14.64 3.57
N ARG A 58 3.44 15.93 3.67
CA ARG A 58 3.02 16.57 4.92
C ARG A 58 1.58 16.23 5.28
N HIS A 59 1.28 15.96 6.55
CA HIS A 59 -0.08 15.60 6.97
C HIS A 59 -1.08 16.71 6.69
N THR A 60 -2.19 16.32 6.10
CA THR A 60 -3.34 17.18 5.77
C THR A 60 -4.57 16.40 6.16
N GLU A 61 -5.37 16.92 7.10
CA GLU A 61 -6.59 16.25 7.51
C GLU A 61 -7.53 16.01 6.31
N GLY A 62 -8.03 14.78 6.15
CA GLY A 62 -8.89 14.42 5.01
C GLY A 62 -8.18 14.41 3.65
N GLY A 63 -6.85 14.51 3.63
CA GLY A 63 -6.06 14.42 2.41
C GLY A 63 -6.09 13.02 1.78
N LYS A 64 -5.55 12.91 0.57
CA LYS A 64 -5.38 11.64 -0.15
C LYS A 64 -3.91 11.39 -0.44
N ARG A 65 -3.05 11.51 0.59
CA ARG A 65 -1.61 11.35 0.39
C ARG A 65 -1.29 9.95 -0.09
N PRO A 66 -0.29 9.78 -0.96
CA PRO A 66 0.12 8.45 -1.40
C PRO A 66 0.59 7.61 -0.21
N MET A 67 0.19 6.35 -0.18
CA MET A 67 0.58 5.40 0.86
C MET A 67 1.70 4.51 0.32
N LYS A 68 2.87 4.55 0.95
CA LYS A 68 3.99 3.67 0.62
C LYS A 68 3.93 2.42 1.49
N VAL A 69 3.91 1.27 0.84
CA VAL A 69 3.93 -0.04 1.50
C VAL A 69 5.30 -0.66 1.29
N LYS A 70 5.95 -1.06 2.38
CA LYS A 70 7.19 -1.83 2.39
C LYS A 70 6.88 -3.29 2.65
N MET A 71 7.41 -4.16 1.79
CA MET A 71 7.26 -5.60 1.87
C MET A 71 8.56 -6.24 2.36
N ARG A 72 8.44 -7.43 2.97
CA ARG A 72 9.56 -8.27 3.40
C ARG A 72 10.29 -8.89 2.20
N SER A 73 9.53 -9.35 1.21
CA SER A 73 10.06 -9.95 -0.01
C SER A 73 9.94 -9.01 -1.22
N GLN A 74 10.97 -9.04 -2.08
CA GLN A 74 10.90 -8.37 -3.38
C GLN A 74 9.98 -9.11 -4.34
N VAL A 75 9.92 -10.44 -4.24
CA VAL A 75 9.09 -11.30 -5.10
C VAL A 75 7.62 -10.92 -4.93
N ALA A 76 7.17 -10.71 -3.68
CA ALA A 76 5.82 -10.23 -3.36
C ALA A 76 5.44 -8.96 -4.13
N VAL A 77 6.36 -7.98 -4.16
CA VAL A 77 6.13 -6.71 -4.85
C VAL A 77 5.99 -6.93 -6.35
N GLU A 78 6.78 -7.82 -6.92
CA GLU A 78 6.76 -8.13 -8.35
C GLU A 78 5.48 -8.87 -8.75
N GLU A 79 5.02 -9.82 -7.93
CA GLU A 79 3.76 -10.53 -8.13
C GLU A 79 2.54 -9.60 -8.01
N ILE A 80 2.50 -8.72 -7.00
CA ILE A 80 1.44 -7.71 -6.85
C ILE A 80 1.42 -6.78 -8.07
N MET A 81 2.59 -6.37 -8.57
CA MET A 81 2.70 -5.50 -9.75
C MET A 81 2.32 -6.23 -11.04
N ALA A 82 2.66 -7.51 -11.20
CA ALA A 82 2.26 -8.33 -12.34
C ALA A 82 0.73 -8.49 -12.39
N LYS A 83 0.10 -8.60 -11.23
CA LYS A 83 -1.36 -8.69 -11.08
C LYS A 83 -2.04 -7.33 -10.94
N LYS A 84 -1.33 -6.21 -11.21
CA LYS A 84 -1.85 -4.84 -11.04
C LYS A 84 -3.17 -4.60 -11.78
N GLY A 85 -3.40 -5.29 -12.91
CA GLY A 85 -4.63 -5.17 -13.70
C GLY A 85 -5.92 -5.44 -12.89
N LYS A 86 -5.84 -6.27 -11.85
CA LYS A 86 -6.98 -6.55 -10.95
C LYS A 86 -7.37 -5.34 -10.08
N PHE A 87 -6.47 -4.38 -9.85
CA PHE A 87 -6.78 -3.16 -9.07
C PHE A 87 -7.67 -2.18 -9.81
N ALA A 88 -7.69 -2.20 -11.15
CA ALA A 88 -8.37 -1.18 -11.95
C ALA A 88 -9.91 -1.22 -11.86
N ASN A 89 -10.48 -2.35 -11.42
CA ASN A 89 -11.92 -2.56 -11.36
C ASN A 89 -12.59 -2.02 -10.08
N ASP A 90 -11.81 -1.62 -9.06
CA ASP A 90 -12.38 -1.13 -7.80
C ASP A 90 -12.21 0.39 -7.65
N VAL A 91 -13.35 1.08 -7.58
CA VAL A 91 -13.56 2.51 -7.87
C VAL A 91 -12.72 3.50 -7.04
N ASN A 92 -11.99 3.03 -6.01
CA ASN A 92 -11.16 3.86 -5.13
C ASN A 92 -9.63 3.68 -5.28
N HIS A 93 -9.15 2.67 -6.01
CA HIS A 93 -7.72 2.34 -6.06
C HIS A 93 -7.12 2.64 -7.43
N LYS A 94 -7.12 3.92 -7.79
CA LYS A 94 -6.82 4.31 -9.18
C LYS A 94 -5.44 3.85 -9.64
N GLU A 95 -4.41 3.84 -8.78
CA GLU A 95 -3.05 3.54 -9.25
C GLU A 95 -2.10 2.96 -8.18
N ILE A 96 -1.49 1.80 -8.47
CA ILE A 96 -0.28 1.30 -7.78
C ILE A 96 0.96 1.52 -8.63
N TRP A 97 2.00 2.13 -8.06
CA TRP A 97 3.25 2.44 -8.74
C TRP A 97 4.47 1.93 -7.96
N LYS A 98 5.40 1.24 -8.64
CA LYS A 98 6.76 1.01 -8.16
C LYS A 98 7.62 2.18 -8.63
N LYS A 99 8.31 2.85 -7.70
CA LYS A 99 9.24 3.94 -8.05
C LYS A 99 10.48 3.32 -8.72
N LYS A 100 10.51 3.25 -10.05
CA LYS A 100 11.69 2.85 -10.83
C LYS A 100 12.69 4.01 -10.77
N ARG A 101 13.85 3.78 -10.14
CA ARG A 101 15.01 4.67 -10.34
C ARG A 101 15.68 4.18 -11.62
N ILE A 102 15.81 5.09 -12.60
CA ILE A 102 16.82 5.00 -13.65
C ILE A 102 18.19 5.06 -12.96
#